data_AF-A0A7H1BHE7-F1
#
_entry.id   AF-A0A7H1BHE7-F1
#
_cell.length_a   1.000
_cell.length_b   1.000
_cell.length_c   1.000
_cell.angle_alpha   90.00
_cell.angle_beta   90.00
_cell.angle_gamma   90.00
#
_symmetry.space_group_name_H-M   'P 1'
#
loop_
_entity.id
_entity.type
_entity.pdbx_description
1 polymer ?
#
loop_
_entity_poly.entity_id
_entity_poly.type
_entity_poly.pdbx_seq_one_letter_code
_entity_poly.pdbx_strand_id
1 'polypeptide(L)' 'MSRQWRKGTIDLVTGYAVFSADGRRVSRVTGVDFAIEGGFVTIRVPGVPRVQLVSAPAVRLITVEEEGEMEA' A
#
# COMPACT_ATOMS: atom_id res chain seq x y z
N MET A 1 19.77 4.97 -0.69
CA MET A 1 18.88 4.51 0.40
C MET A 1 18.03 3.38 -0.15
N SER A 2 18.02 2.21 0.49
CA SER A 2 17.10 1.12 0.12
C SER A 2 15.71 1.43 0.67
N ARG A 3 14.68 1.21 -0.15
CA ARG A 3 13.28 1.31 0.29
C ARG A 3 13.01 0.31 1.41
N GLN A 4 12.52 0.78 2.55
CA GLN A 4 12.01 -0.10 3.60
C GLN A 4 10.59 -0.53 3.24
N TRP A 5 10.49 -1.67 2.56
CA TRP A 5 9.21 -2.28 2.24
C TRP A 5 8.57 -2.91 3.49
N ARG A 6 7.26 -2.77 3.62
CA ARG A 6 6.44 -3.38 4.66
C ARG A 6 5.19 -3.95 4.02
N LYS A 7 4.56 -4.92 4.67
CA LYS A 7 3.31 -5.50 4.20
C LYS A 7 2.14 -4.99 5.02
N GLY A 8 0.96 -4.85 4.39
CA GLY A 8 -0.20 -4.36 5.12
C GLY A 8 -1.41 -4.04 4.28
N THR A 9 -2.25 -3.18 4.85
CA THR A 9 -3.48 -2.66 4.25
C THR A 9 -3.38 -1.14 4.13
N ILE A 10 -3.87 -0.61 3.01
CA ILE A 10 -3.94 0.83 2.75
C ILE A 10 -5.40 1.21 2.46
N ASP A 11 -5.90 2.17 3.22
CA ASP A 11 -7.16 2.87 2.99
C ASP A 11 -6.89 4.28 2.47
N LEU A 12 -7.54 4.65 1.38
CA LEU A 12 -7.43 5.96 0.75
C LEU A 12 -8.59 6.87 1.18
N VAL A 13 -8.32 8.18 1.17
CA VAL A 13 -9.35 9.21 1.33
C VAL A 13 -10.36 9.12 0.18
N THR A 14 -11.62 9.46 0.47
CA THR A 14 -12.70 9.47 -0.52
C THR A 14 -12.30 10.26 -1.77
N GLY A 15 -12.50 9.68 -2.96
CA GLY A 15 -12.13 10.27 -4.25
C GLY A 15 -10.78 9.78 -4.80
N TYR A 16 -9.90 9.26 -3.95
CA TYR A 16 -8.63 8.65 -4.36
C TYR A 16 -8.78 7.13 -4.55
N ALA A 17 -7.99 6.59 -5.47
CA ALA A 17 -8.00 5.17 -5.79
C ALA A 17 -6.62 4.72 -6.31
N VAL A 18 -6.33 3.45 -6.11
CA VAL A 18 -5.36 2.68 -6.90
C VAL A 18 -6.13 1.71 -7.80
N PHE A 19 -5.42 1.05 -8.71
CA PHE A 19 -5.97 0.06 -9.61
C PHE A 19 -5.65 -1.36 -9.15
N SER A 20 -6.63 -2.25 -9.16
CA SER A 20 -6.44 -3.70 -8.99
C SER A 20 -5.97 -4.36 -10.29
N ALA A 21 -5.65 -5.65 -10.23
CA ALA A 21 -5.18 -6.44 -11.38
C ALA A 21 -6.19 -6.49 -12.55
N ASP A 22 -7.49 -6.42 -12.25
CA ASP A 22 -8.58 -6.34 -13.22
C ASP A 22 -8.83 -4.92 -13.76
N GLY A 23 -8.00 -3.95 -13.38
CA GLY A 23 -8.12 -2.56 -13.80
C GLY A 23 -9.21 -1.76 -13.09
N ARG A 24 -9.84 -2.30 -12.05
CA ARG A 24 -10.84 -1.55 -11.27
C ARG A 24 -10.19 -0.57 -10.31
N ARG A 25 -10.87 0.56 -10.09
CA ARG A 25 -10.50 1.56 -9.09
C ARG A 25 -10.91 1.06 -7.70
N VAL A 26 -9.95 0.99 -6.78
CA VAL A 26 -10.17 0.54 -5.40
C VAL A 26 -9.60 1.56 -4.42
N SER A 27 -10.37 1.88 -3.38
CA SER A 27 -9.97 2.81 -2.31
C SER A 27 -9.39 2.10 -1.09
N ARG A 28 -9.50 0.78 -1.02
CA ARG A 28 -8.89 -0.07 0.01
C ARG A 28 -8.19 -1.23 -0.68
N VAL A 29 -6.94 -1.49 -0.30
CA VAL A 29 -6.16 -2.63 -0.78
C VAL A 29 -5.47 -3.32 0.40
N THR A 30 -5.54 -4.64 0.42
CA THR A 30 -5.03 -5.50 1.50
C THR A 30 -3.89 -6.38 0.99
N GLY A 31 -3.00 -6.80 1.89
CA GLY A 31 -1.89 -7.69 1.54
C GLY A 31 -0.93 -7.06 0.52
N VAL A 32 -0.79 -5.74 0.55
CA VAL A 32 0.10 -5.00 -0.34
C VAL A 32 1.48 -4.83 0.29
N ASP A 33 2.52 -4.81 -0.54
CA ASP A 33 3.81 -4.25 -0.11
C ASP A 33 3.79 -2.74 -0.32
N PHE A 34 4.28 -1.98 0.65
CA PHE A 34 4.37 -0.54 0.56
C PHE A 34 5.67 0.01 1.15
N ALA A 35 6.05 1.20 0.71
CA ALA A 35 7.13 1.99 1.28
C ALA A 35 6.72 3.46 1.35
N ILE A 36 7.15 4.17 2.39
CA ILE A 36 6.85 5.58 2.62
C ILE A 36 8.12 6.40 2.37
N GLU A 37 8.07 7.33 1.42
CA GLU A 37 9.23 8.14 1.02
C GLU A 37 8.80 9.56 0.64
N GLY A 38 9.39 10.58 1.27
CA GLY A 38 9.24 11.97 0.80
C GLY A 38 7.80 12.47 0.66
N GLY A 39 6.88 11.99 1.50
CA GLY A 39 5.46 12.36 1.41
C GLY A 39 4.66 11.57 0.37
N PHE A 40 5.19 10.47 -0.13
CA PHE A 40 4.51 9.52 -0.99
C PHE A 40 4.46 8.13 -0.38
N VAL A 41 3.45 7.37 -0.77
CA VAL A 41 3.33 5.95 -0.49
C VAL A 41 3.45 5.20 -1.80
N THR A 42 4.52 4.43 -1.91
CA THR A 42 4.79 3.53 -3.02
C THR A 42 4.11 2.20 -2.71
N ILE A 43 3.29 1.67 -3.61
CA ILE A 43 2.41 0.51 -3.37
C ILE A 43 2.60 -0.53 -4.47
N ARG A 44 2.82 -1.78 -4.08
CA ARG A 44 2.74 -2.96 -4.94
C ARG A 44 1.42 -3.67 -4.63
N VAL A 45 0.49 -3.58 -5.56
CA VAL A 45 -0.80 -4.27 -5.45
C VAL A 45 -0.65 -5.67 -6.06
N PRO A 46 -1.02 -6.76 -5.35
CA PRO A 46 -0.95 -8.12 -5.88
C PRO A 46 -1.61 -8.25 -7.26
N GLY A 47 -0.92 -8.94 -8.18
CA GLY A 47 -1.37 -9.15 -9.56
C GLY A 47 -1.27 -7.93 -10.48
N VAL A 48 -0.84 -6.76 -9.99
CA VAL A 48 -0.59 -5.58 -10.82
C VAL A 48 0.91 -5.55 -11.21
N PRO A 49 1.27 -5.61 -12.51
CA PRO A 49 2.66 -5.72 -12.95
C PRO A 49 3.46 -4.40 -12.83
N ARG A 50 2.94 -3.43 -12.08
CA ARG A 50 3.49 -2.09 -11.93
C ARG A 50 3.26 -1.56 -10.52
N VAL A 51 4.21 -0.78 -10.07
CA VAL A 51 4.13 -0.03 -8.81
C VAL A 51 3.20 1.16 -9.00
N GLN A 52 2.36 1.43 -8.01
CA GLN A 52 1.51 2.62 -7.97
C GLN A 52 2.00 3.55 -6.86
N LEU A 53 1.81 4.85 -7.06
CA LEU A 53 2.29 5.87 -6.14
C LEU A 53 1.14 6.82 -5.83
N VAL A 54 0.94 7.08 -4.54
CA VAL A 54 -0.03 8.08 -4.06
C VAL A 54 0.68 9.06 -3.15
N SER A 55 0.21 10.31 -3.12
CA SER A 55 0.67 11.26 -2.11
C SER A 55 0.18 10.80 -0.73
N ALA A 56 0.96 11.03 0.32
CA ALA A 56 0.59 10.70 1.69
C ALA A 56 -0.74 11.35 2.11
N PRO A 57 -1.09 12.60 1.70
CA PRO A 57 -2.41 13.17 1.95
C PRO A 57 -3.59 12.40 1.32
N ALA A 58 -3.35 11.57 0.30
CA ALA A 58 -4.39 10.72 -0.28
C ALA A 58 -4.69 9.48 0.58
N VAL A 59 -3.85 9.18 1.58
CA VAL A 59 -3.98 8.01 2.45
C VAL A 59 -4.75 8.39 3.71
N ARG A 60 -5.79 7.61 4.01
CA ARG A 60 -6.57 7.73 5.24
C ARG A 60 -5.92 6.95 6.39
N LEU A 61 -5.51 5.72 6.13
CA LEU A 61 -4.89 4.84 7.12
C LEU A 61 -3.99 3.80 6.44
N ILE A 62 -2.87 3.48 7.08
CA ILE A 62 -2.06 2.31 6.75
C ILE A 62 -2.04 1.43 7.99
N THR A 63 -2.43 0.16 7.84
CA THR A 63 -2.30 -0.87 8.87
C THR A 63 -1.18 -1.79 8.46
N VAL A 64 -0.12 -1.86 9.27
CA VAL A 64 1.05 -2.70 9.01
C VAL A 64 0.77 -4.10 9.55
N GLU A 65 1.09 -5.13 8.77
CA GLU A 65 1.15 -6.50 9.28
C GLU A 65 2.36 -6.58 10.22
N GLU A 66 2.15 -6.86 11.50
CA GLU A 66 3.24 -7.25 12.40
C GLU A 66 3.66 -8.67 12.03
N GLU A 67 4.96 -8.87 11.77
CA GLU A 67 5.52 -10.21 11.78
C GLU A 67 5.33 -10.74 13.20
N GLY A 68 4.35 -11.62 13.41
CA GLY A 68 4.15 -12.25 14.70
C GLY A 68 5.45 -12.89 15.14
N GLU A 69 5.89 -12.59 16.36
CA GLU A 69 6.92 -13.38 17.04
C GLU A 69 6.49 -14.85 16.94
N MET A 70 7.14 -15.61 16.06
CA MET A 70 7.09 -17.06 16.15
C MET A 70 7.81 -17.41 17.44
N GLU A 71 7.05 -17.61 18.53
CA GLU A 71 7.55 -18.29 19.73
C GLU A 71 8.17 -19.61 19.28
N ALA A 72 9.49 -19.72 19.48
CA ALA A 72 10.27 -20.93 19.30
C ALA A 72 10.46 -21.62 20.66
#